data_AF-H9VZV4-F1
#
_entry.id   AF-H9VZV4-F1
#
_cell.length_a   1.000
_cell.length_b   1.000
_cell.length_c   1.000
_cell.angle_alpha   90.00
_cell.angle_beta   90.00
_cell.angle_gamma   90.00
#
_symmetry.space_group_name_H-M   'P 1'
#
loop_
_entity.id
_entity.type
_entity.pdbx_description
1 polymer ?
#
loop_
_entity_poly.entity_id
_entity_poly.type
_entity_poly.pdbx_seq_one_letter_code
_entity_poly.pdbx_strand_id
1 'polypeptide(L)'
;CFRLMSEHYSIMPRVEHYGCMVDLLGRAGCLAEAHDLIKGMPFEPNADVWSALLGACRIHLNIELAERVAKELFELQPENAGNYVLLSNIYAAAGEWYNVGKIRKIMKDKGLKRSPGCSWIEHKNRVHTFIAGDRSHPQIEKISETLESLAGKMEAAGYV
;
A
#
# COMPACT_ATOMS: atom_id res chain seq x y z
N CYS A 1 5.49 19.26 17.99
CA CYS A 1 6.69 19.43 17.16
C CYS A 1 6.41 20.15 15.84
N PHE A 2 5.47 19.68 15.00
CA PHE A 2 5.19 20.29 13.69
C PHE A 2 4.91 21.81 13.72
N ARG A 3 3.96 22.27 14.56
CA ARG A 3 3.66 23.71 14.70
C ARG A 3 4.83 24.55 15.20
N LEU A 4 5.61 24.00 16.13
CA LEU A 4 6.77 24.70 16.71
C LEU A 4 7.82 25.04 15.65
N MET A 5 7.94 24.24 14.58
CA MET A 5 8.89 24.50 13.49
C MET A 5 8.71 25.92 12.97
N SER A 6 7.49 26.30 12.61
CA SER A 6 7.19 27.64 12.09
C SER A 6 7.06 28.67 13.20
N GLU A 7 6.32 28.35 14.26
CA GLU A 7 5.92 29.30 15.31
C GLU A 7 7.11 29.76 16.18
N HIS A 8 8.08 28.89 16.44
CA HIS A 8 9.17 29.16 17.38
C HIS A 8 10.57 29.07 16.77
N TYR A 9 10.76 28.21 15.77
CA TYR A 9 12.09 27.96 15.19
C TYR A 9 12.28 28.59 13.80
N SER A 10 11.25 29.23 13.24
CA SER A 10 11.26 29.80 11.88
C SER A 10 11.69 28.81 10.79
N ILE A 11 11.43 27.52 11.02
CA ILE A 11 11.65 26.43 10.07
C ILE A 11 10.33 26.16 9.35
N MET A 12 10.32 26.31 8.02
CA MET A 12 9.17 25.94 7.21
C MET A 12 9.06 24.41 7.08
N PRO A 13 7.92 23.79 7.44
CA PRO A 13 7.73 22.37 7.23
C PRO A 13 7.78 22.03 5.75
N ARG A 14 8.59 21.02 5.43
CA ARG A 14 8.73 20.45 4.08
C ARG A 14 7.74 19.32 3.83
N VAL A 15 7.63 18.89 2.57
CA VAL A 15 6.71 17.82 2.14
C VAL A 15 6.83 16.55 2.99
N GLU A 16 8.04 16.17 3.42
CA GLU A 16 8.24 14.98 4.24
C GLU A 16 7.57 15.12 5.62
N HIS A 17 7.61 16.33 6.21
CA HIS A 17 6.99 16.61 7.50
C HIS A 17 5.46 16.56 7.41
N TYR A 18 4.89 17.09 6.31
CA TYR A 18 3.47 16.97 6.03
C TYR A 18 3.07 15.50 5.82
N GLY A 19 3.86 14.73 5.05
CA GLY A 19 3.65 13.29 4.87
C GLY A 19 3.60 12.52 6.20
N CYS A 20 4.54 12.80 7.11
CA CYS A 20 4.52 12.21 8.45
C CYS A 20 3.26 12.59 9.25
N MET A 21 2.84 13.86 9.20
CA MET A 21 1.65 14.32 9.92
C MET A 21 0.36 13.72 9.35
N VAL A 22 0.27 13.58 8.02
CA VAL A 22 -0.86 12.94 7.35
C VAL A 22 -0.94 11.45 7.69
N ASP A 23 0.19 10.72 7.66
CA ASP A 23 0.22 9.31 8.09
C ASP A 23 -0.20 9.17 9.56
N LEU A 24 0.29 10.05 10.45
CA LEU A 24 -0.05 10.03 11.87
C LEU A 24 -1.55 10.29 12.11
N LEU A 25 -2.10 11.37 11.54
CA LEU A 25 -3.53 11.69 11.66
C LEU A 25 -4.39 10.61 11.03
N GLY A 26 -4.00 10.11 9.87
CA GLY A 26 -4.70 9.06 9.15
C GLY A 26 -4.76 7.76 9.96
N ARG A 27 -3.65 7.30 10.54
CA ARG A 27 -3.63 6.12 11.41
C ARG A 27 -4.47 6.31 12.67
N ALA A 28 -4.54 7.53 13.21
CA ALA A 28 -5.39 7.85 14.36
C ALA A 28 -6.90 7.90 14.04
N GLY A 29 -7.30 7.85 12.75
CA GLY A 29 -8.70 7.94 12.33
C GLY A 29 -9.18 9.37 12.07
N CYS A 30 -8.30 10.36 12.25
CA CYS A 30 -8.52 11.78 11.98
C CYS A 30 -8.42 12.08 10.47
N LEU A 31 -9.24 11.40 9.65
CA LEU A 31 -9.16 11.47 8.20
C LEU A 31 -9.52 12.85 7.64
N ALA A 32 -10.46 13.55 8.27
CA ALA A 32 -10.84 14.90 7.87
C ALA A 32 -9.68 15.88 8.12
N GLU A 33 -9.09 15.83 9.32
CA GLU A 33 -7.93 16.67 9.66
C GLU A 33 -6.71 16.34 8.78
N ALA A 34 -6.49 15.06 8.48
CA ALA A 34 -5.43 14.65 7.56
C ALA A 34 -5.64 15.23 6.16
N HIS A 35 -6.87 15.19 5.64
CA HIS A 35 -7.19 15.76 4.33
C HIS A 35 -7.12 17.29 4.31
N ASP A 36 -7.59 17.97 5.36
CA ASP A 36 -7.50 19.42 5.48
C ASP A 36 -6.05 19.89 5.61
N LEU A 37 -5.20 19.10 6.29
CA LEU A 37 -3.76 19.36 6.34
C LEU A 37 -3.12 19.31 4.95
N ILE A 38 -3.53 18.38 4.09
CA ILE A 38 -3.07 18.31 2.69
C ILE A 38 -3.51 19.55 1.92
N LYS A 39 -4.76 19.96 2.04
CA LYS A 39 -5.28 21.17 1.36
C LYS A 39 -4.62 22.46 1.84
N GLY A 40 -4.17 22.49 3.09
CA GLY A 40 -3.46 23.61 3.69
C GLY A 40 -1.96 23.66 3.35
N MET A 41 -1.44 22.73 2.56
CA MET A 41 -0.03 22.72 2.18
C MET A 41 0.32 23.97 1.35
N PRO A 42 1.45 24.64 1.62
CA PRO A 42 1.87 25.82 0.86
C PRO A 42 2.50 25.47 -0.50
N PHE A 43 2.45 24.21 -0.91
CA PHE A 43 2.99 23.66 -2.15
C PHE A 43 2.16 22.45 -2.56
N GLU A 44 2.32 22.01 -3.81
CA GLU A 44 1.57 20.87 -4.33
C GLU A 44 1.90 19.57 -3.56
N PRO A 45 0.87 18.84 -3.07
CA PRO A 45 1.11 17.57 -2.42
C PRO A 45 1.63 16.53 -3.41
N ASN A 46 2.69 15.82 -3.03
CA ASN A 46 3.23 14.76 -3.84
C ASN A 46 2.45 13.44 -3.65
N ALA A 47 2.78 12.44 -4.46
CA ALA A 47 2.12 11.14 -4.41
C ALA A 47 2.29 10.42 -3.05
N ASP A 48 3.38 10.65 -2.31
CA ASP A 48 3.62 10.00 -1.02
C ASP A 48 2.61 10.49 0.03
N VAL A 49 2.32 11.79 0.04
CA VAL A 49 1.33 12.41 0.95
C VAL A 49 -0.07 11.85 0.67
N TRP A 50 -0.48 11.79 -0.61
CA TRP A 50 -1.77 11.20 -0.97
C TRP A 50 -1.84 9.70 -0.70
N SER A 51 -0.74 8.97 -0.93
CA SER A 51 -0.65 7.53 -0.64
C SER A 51 -0.80 7.24 0.85
N ALA A 52 -0.24 8.08 1.72
CA ALA A 52 -0.43 7.98 3.17
C ALA A 52 -1.92 8.11 3.55
N LEU A 53 -2.62 9.10 3.00
CA LEU A 53 -4.05 9.28 3.26
C LEU A 53 -4.89 8.13 2.69
N LEU A 54 -4.61 7.64 1.47
CA LEU A 54 -5.31 6.50 0.90
C LEU A 54 -5.12 5.22 1.74
N GLY A 55 -3.91 5.02 2.25
CA GLY A 55 -3.59 3.94 3.18
C GLY A 55 -4.41 4.02 4.47
N ALA A 56 -4.62 5.23 5.00
CA ALA A 56 -5.49 5.47 6.14
C ALA A 56 -6.97 5.23 5.83
N CYS A 57 -7.46 5.66 4.66
CA CYS A 57 -8.83 5.38 4.22
C CYS A 57 -9.12 3.88 4.16
N ARG A 58 -8.12 3.05 3.78
CA ARG A 58 -8.25 1.59 3.84
C ARG A 58 -8.42 1.06 5.25
N ILE A 59 -7.65 1.57 6.21
CA ILE A 59 -7.70 1.11 7.62
C ILE A 59 -9.07 1.41 8.22
N HIS A 60 -9.62 2.59 7.94
CA HIS A 60 -10.86 3.08 8.52
C HIS A 60 -12.09 2.89 7.62
N LEU A 61 -11.95 2.17 6.50
CA LEU A 61 -13.01 1.86 5.53
C LEU A 61 -13.78 3.09 5.01
N ASN A 62 -13.12 4.23 4.88
CA ASN A 62 -13.74 5.44 4.33
C ASN A 62 -13.63 5.44 2.79
N ILE A 63 -14.63 4.86 2.14
CA ILE A 63 -14.68 4.68 0.68
C ILE A 63 -14.75 6.03 -0.04
N GLU A 64 -15.62 6.93 0.41
CA GLU A 64 -15.85 8.21 -0.25
C GLU A 64 -14.57 9.05 -0.32
N LEU A 65 -13.82 9.12 0.79
CA LEU A 65 -12.53 9.80 0.79
C LEU A 65 -11.48 9.04 -0.03
N ALA A 66 -11.48 7.71 0.02
CA ALA A 66 -10.56 6.89 -0.78
C ALA A 66 -10.71 7.15 -2.28
N GLU A 67 -11.93 7.29 -2.79
CA GLU A 67 -12.19 7.58 -4.21
C GLU A 67 -11.61 8.92 -4.64
N ARG A 68 -11.82 9.97 -3.81
CA ARG A 68 -11.29 11.31 -4.08
C ARG A 68 -9.77 11.31 -4.09
N VAL A 69 -9.15 10.72 -3.07
CA VAL A 69 -7.68 10.63 -2.95
C VAL A 69 -7.07 9.78 -4.06
N ALA A 70 -7.71 8.67 -4.43
CA ALA A 70 -7.22 7.83 -5.51
C ALA A 70 -7.25 8.54 -6.86
N LYS A 71 -8.21 9.45 -7.10
CA LYS A 71 -8.24 10.28 -8.31
C LYS A 71 -6.99 11.14 -8.43
N GLU A 72 -6.60 11.84 -7.35
CA GLU A 72 -5.35 12.62 -7.31
C GLU A 72 -4.13 11.74 -7.62
N LEU A 73 -4.07 10.54 -7.05
CA LEU A 73 -2.99 9.58 -7.31
C LEU A 73 -2.96 9.04 -8.74
N PHE A 74 -4.11 8.89 -9.38
CA PHE A 74 -4.18 8.45 -10.79
C PHE A 74 -3.74 9.55 -11.74
N GLU A 75 -3.91 10.81 -11.38
CA GLU A 75 -3.41 11.96 -12.12
C GLU A 75 -1.90 12.14 -11.93
N LEU A 76 -1.41 12.02 -10.69
CA LEU A 76 0.03 12.15 -10.37
C LEU A 76 0.87 10.96 -10.82
N GLN A 77 0.33 9.74 -10.72
CA GLN A 77 1.04 8.49 -10.99
C GLN A 77 0.16 7.50 -11.77
N PRO A 78 -0.21 7.82 -13.02
CA PRO A 78 -1.11 7.02 -13.84
C PRO A 78 -0.62 5.59 -14.12
N GLU A 79 0.69 5.37 -14.04
CA GLU A 79 1.35 4.09 -14.30
C GLU A 79 1.63 3.28 -13.02
N ASN A 80 1.32 3.83 -11.84
CA ASN A 80 1.53 3.13 -10.58
C ASN A 80 0.37 2.17 -10.29
N ALA A 81 0.53 0.92 -10.70
CA ALA A 81 -0.43 -0.16 -10.45
C ALA A 81 -0.80 -0.32 -8.95
N GLY A 82 0.09 0.05 -8.03
CA GLY A 82 -0.14 -0.03 -6.59
C GLY A 82 -1.33 0.82 -6.13
N ASN A 83 -1.49 2.02 -6.68
CA ASN A 83 -2.57 2.94 -6.32
C ASN A 83 -3.94 2.35 -6.72
N TYR A 84 -4.02 1.76 -7.92
CA TYR A 84 -5.22 1.08 -8.40
C TYR A 84 -5.56 -0.14 -7.55
N VAL A 85 -4.54 -0.97 -7.25
CA VAL A 85 -4.71 -2.14 -6.38
C VAL A 85 -5.20 -1.74 -5.00
N LEU A 86 -4.68 -0.65 -4.43
CA LEU A 86 -5.09 -0.18 -3.11
C LEU A 86 -6.57 0.21 -3.08
N LEU A 87 -7.06 1.02 -4.04
CA LEU A 87 -8.48 1.36 -4.14
C LEU A 87 -9.35 0.11 -4.41
N SER A 88 -8.90 -0.79 -5.28
CA SER A 88 -9.57 -2.07 -5.54
C SER A 88 -9.75 -2.90 -4.26
N ASN A 89 -8.73 -2.93 -3.40
CA ASN A 89 -8.79 -3.65 -2.13
C ASN A 89 -9.75 -2.97 -1.13
N ILE A 90 -9.84 -1.64 -1.12
CA ILE A 90 -10.81 -0.90 -0.30
C ILE A 90 -12.24 -1.26 -0.70
N TYR A 91 -12.54 -1.27 -2.00
CA TYR A 91 -13.83 -1.75 -2.50
C TYR A 91 -14.10 -3.21 -2.14
N ALA A 92 -13.11 -4.09 -2.28
CA ALA A 92 -13.26 -5.50 -1.94
C ALA A 92 -13.58 -5.70 -0.44
N ALA A 93 -12.91 -4.94 0.44
CA ALA A 93 -13.19 -4.97 1.88
C ALA A 93 -14.61 -4.48 2.22
N ALA A 94 -15.17 -3.60 1.39
CA ALA A 94 -16.55 -3.12 1.51
C ALA A 94 -17.60 -3.99 0.78
N GLY A 95 -17.19 -5.07 0.10
CA GLY A 95 -18.10 -5.91 -0.70
C GLY A 95 -18.54 -5.29 -2.04
N GLU A 96 -17.92 -4.19 -2.46
CA GLU A 96 -18.24 -3.43 -3.68
C GLU A 96 -17.64 -4.09 -4.95
N TRP A 97 -18.02 -5.34 -5.22
CA TRP A 97 -17.43 -6.17 -6.28
C TRP A 97 -17.56 -5.56 -7.69
N TYR A 98 -18.60 -4.79 -7.94
CA TYR A 98 -18.77 -4.07 -9.19
C TYR A 98 -17.65 -3.03 -9.41
N ASN A 99 -17.31 -2.27 -8.36
CA ASN A 99 -16.24 -1.29 -8.41
C ASN A 99 -14.85 -1.94 -8.44
N VAL A 100 -14.66 -3.09 -7.78
CA VAL A 100 -13.47 -3.96 -7.97
C VAL A 100 -13.29 -4.31 -9.45
N GLY A 101 -14.37 -4.73 -10.12
CA GLY A 101 -14.37 -5.05 -11.55
C GLY A 101 -14.00 -3.87 -12.44
N LYS A 102 -14.53 -2.68 -12.15
CA LYS A 102 -14.16 -1.44 -12.87
C LYS A 102 -12.67 -1.13 -12.77
N ILE A 103 -12.10 -1.19 -11.57
CA ILE A 103 -10.66 -0.92 -11.38
C ILE A 103 -9.81 -1.95 -12.12
N ARG A 104 -10.18 -3.24 -12.07
CA ARG A 104 -9.48 -4.29 -12.84
C ARG A 104 -9.54 -4.04 -14.35
N LYS A 105 -10.68 -3.59 -14.86
CA LYS A 105 -10.83 -3.23 -16.27
C LYS A 105 -9.92 -2.05 -16.63
N ILE A 106 -9.93 -0.97 -15.84
CA ILE A 106 -9.05 0.20 -16.06
C ILE A 106 -7.58 -0.23 -16.08
N MET A 107 -7.15 -1.04 -15.11
CA MET A 107 -5.78 -1.56 -15.07
C MET A 107 -5.43 -2.37 -16.32
N LYS A 108 -6.33 -3.25 -16.77
CA LYS A 108 -6.14 -4.06 -17.98
C LYS A 108 -6.05 -3.18 -19.23
N ASP A 109 -6.95 -2.22 -19.39
CA ASP A 109 -7.02 -1.32 -20.54
C ASP A 109 -5.76 -0.44 -20.63
N LYS A 110 -5.16 -0.08 -19.49
CA LYS A 110 -3.88 0.63 -19.40
C LYS A 110 -2.64 -0.29 -19.46
N GLY A 111 -2.80 -1.60 -19.47
CA GLY A 111 -1.68 -2.54 -19.42
C GLY A 111 -0.94 -2.60 -18.07
N LEU A 112 -1.54 -2.06 -17.00
CA LEU A 112 -0.98 -2.06 -15.66
C LEU A 112 -0.97 -3.47 -15.08
N LYS A 113 0.20 -3.92 -14.65
CA LYS A 113 0.39 -5.21 -14.00
C LYS A 113 0.78 -5.00 -12.55
N ARG A 114 0.10 -5.71 -11.65
CA ARG A 114 0.57 -5.81 -10.26
C ARG A 114 1.88 -6.60 -10.26
N SER A 115 2.94 -6.02 -9.71
CA SER A 115 4.16 -6.78 -9.43
C SER A 115 3.83 -7.89 -8.43
N PRO A 116 4.13 -9.16 -8.76
CA PRO A 116 3.94 -10.24 -7.80
C PRO A 116 4.81 -9.99 -6.57
N GLY A 117 4.37 -10.51 -5.41
CA GLY A 117 5.24 -10.56 -4.23
C GLY A 117 6.51 -11.33 -4.57
N CYS A 118 7.66 -10.80 -4.17
CA CYS A 118 8.97 -11.40 -4.43
C CYS A 118 9.76 -11.39 -3.12
N SER A 119 10.32 -12.53 -2.75
CA SER A 119 11.32 -12.64 -1.69
C SER A 119 12.55 -13.35 -2.24
N TRP A 120 13.69 -13.18 -1.59
CA TRP A 120 14.91 -13.87 -1.96
C TRP A 120 15.78 -14.14 -0.75
N ILE A 121 16.61 -15.18 -0.84
CA ILE A 121 17.66 -15.49 0.13
C ILE A 121 18.98 -15.67 -0.61
N GLU A 122 20.08 -15.41 0.09
CA GLU A 122 21.42 -15.72 -0.41
C GLU A 122 21.96 -16.95 0.32
N HIS A 123 22.37 -17.97 -0.44
CA HIS A 123 22.96 -19.18 0.09
C HIS A 123 24.13 -19.61 -0.79
N LYS A 124 25.31 -19.81 -0.19
CA LYS A 124 26.54 -20.24 -0.90
C LYS A 124 26.79 -19.40 -2.17
N ASN A 125 26.75 -18.07 -2.02
CA ASN A 125 27.00 -17.12 -3.10
C ASN A 125 26.04 -17.26 -4.30
N ARG A 126 24.83 -17.76 -4.05
CA ARG A 126 23.72 -17.81 -5.03
C ARG A 126 22.48 -17.16 -4.42
N VAL A 127 21.84 -16.32 -5.22
CA VAL A 127 20.54 -15.74 -4.89
C VAL A 127 19.45 -16.72 -5.32
N HIS A 128 18.60 -17.10 -4.37
CA HIS A 128 17.42 -17.92 -4.58
C HIS A 128 16.19 -17.03 -4.46
N THR A 129 15.50 -16.83 -5.58
CA THR A 129 14.33 -15.95 -5.67
C THR A 129 13.04 -16.76 -5.62
N PHE A 130 12.06 -16.25 -4.90
CA PHE A 130 10.72 -16.82 -4.76
C PHE A 130 9.70 -15.77 -5.15
N ILE A 131 9.00 -16.01 -6.24
CA ILE A 131 7.95 -15.12 -6.74
C ILE A 131 6.59 -15.75 -6.43
N ALA A 132 5.63 -14.97 -5.96
CA ALA A 132 4.30 -15.44 -5.64
C ALA A 132 3.64 -16.10 -6.87
N GLY A 133 3.29 -17.39 -6.75
CA GLY A 133 2.71 -18.20 -7.82
C GLY A 133 3.71 -18.77 -8.83
N ASP A 134 5.00 -18.46 -8.68
CA ASP A 134 6.05 -19.05 -9.51
C ASP A 134 6.48 -20.43 -8.99
N ARG A 135 6.83 -21.31 -9.93
CA ARG A 135 7.37 -22.65 -9.66
C ARG A 135 8.68 -22.90 -10.41
N SER A 136 9.33 -21.86 -10.93
CA SER A 136 10.54 -21.98 -11.74
C SER A 136 11.81 -22.34 -10.95
N HIS A 137 11.77 -22.27 -9.61
CA HIS A 137 12.92 -22.55 -8.77
C HIS A 137 13.42 -24.00 -8.97
N PRO A 138 14.72 -24.26 -9.22
CA PRO A 138 15.24 -25.60 -9.53
C PRO A 138 15.07 -26.68 -8.44
N GLN A 139 14.59 -26.29 -7.27
CA GLN A 139 14.38 -27.17 -6.10
C GLN A 139 12.96 -27.03 -5.55
N ILE A 140 12.02 -26.53 -6.34
CA ILE A 140 10.66 -26.19 -5.88
C ILE A 140 9.94 -27.39 -5.27
N GLU A 141 10.14 -28.60 -5.80
CA GLU A 141 9.55 -29.83 -5.29
C GLU A 141 10.03 -30.11 -3.87
N LYS A 142 11.36 -30.11 -3.66
CA LYS A 142 11.96 -30.35 -2.35
C LYS A 142 11.58 -29.29 -1.31
N ILE A 143 11.47 -28.03 -1.74
CA ILE A 143 11.03 -26.93 -0.88
C ILE A 143 9.57 -27.15 -0.47
N SER A 144 8.69 -27.52 -1.42
CA SER A 144 7.28 -27.79 -1.16
C SER A 144 7.10 -28.96 -0.19
N GLU A 145 7.77 -30.08 -0.42
CA GLU A 145 7.75 -31.24 0.49
C GLU A 145 8.22 -30.88 1.91
N THR A 146 9.25 -30.05 2.02
CA THR A 146 9.77 -29.59 3.32
C THR A 146 8.74 -28.69 4.03
N LEU A 147 8.09 -27.78 3.29
CA LEU A 147 7.05 -26.91 3.84
C LEU A 147 5.82 -27.71 4.31
N GLU A 148 5.39 -28.72 3.54
CA GLU A 148 4.29 -29.62 3.94
C GLU A 148 4.64 -30.40 5.22
N SER A 149 5.86 -30.93 5.32
CA SER A 149 6.32 -31.61 6.54
C SER A 149 6.36 -30.68 7.75
N LEU A 150 6.80 -29.43 7.58
CA LEU A 150 6.81 -28.43 8.63
C LEU A 150 5.39 -28.04 9.06
N ALA A 151 4.48 -27.86 8.10
CA ALA A 151 3.08 -27.55 8.39
C ALA A 151 2.44 -28.64 9.27
N GLY A 152 2.64 -29.92 8.94
CA GLY A 152 2.13 -31.03 9.76
C GLY A 152 2.74 -31.06 11.18
N LYS A 153 4.02 -30.69 11.34
CA LYS A 153 4.64 -30.57 12.67
C LYS A 153 4.08 -29.39 13.47
N MET A 154 3.77 -28.28 12.81
CA MET A 154 3.16 -27.11 13.45
C MET A 154 1.74 -27.40 13.93
N GLU A 155 0.95 -28.11 13.14
CA GLU A 155 -0.39 -28.58 13.51
C GLU A 155 -0.33 -29.54 14.71
N ALA A 156 0.56 -30.53 14.69
CA ALA A 156 0.76 -31.45 15.80
C ALA A 156 1.20 -30.75 17.11
N ALA A 157 1.83 -29.57 17.01
CA ALA A 157 2.24 -28.75 18.15
C ALA A 157 1.19 -27.68 18.55
N GLY A 158 0.04 -27.62 17.88
CA GLY A 158 -1.09 -26.74 18.22
C GLY A 158 -0.98 -25.29 17.74
N TYR A 159 -0.17 -25.01 16.71
CA TYR A 159 -0.02 -23.65 16.16
C TYR A 159 -1.02 -23.31 15.04
N VAL A 160 -1.69 -24.30 14.46
CA VAL A 160 -2.65 -24.18 13.35
C VAL A 160 -3.95 -24.84 13.76
#